data_AF-A0A6H1P2Q0-F1
#
_entry.id   AF-A0A6H1P2Q0-F1
#
_cell.length_a   1.000
_cell.length_b   1.000
_cell.length_c   1.000
_cell.angle_alpha   90.00
_cell.angle_beta   90.00
_cell.angle_gamma   90.00
#
_symmetry.space_group_name_H-M   'P 1'
#
loop_
_entity.id
_entity.type
_entity.pdbx_description
1 polymer ?
#
loop_
_entity_poly.entity_id
_entity_poly.type
_entity_poly.pdbx_seq_one_letter_code
_entity_poly.pdbx_strand_id
1 'polypeptide(L)' 'MNEREKTIFMSEQEKTLLYKTSIILRKDTSKMSLNDIIEELVHVIESKQKMTDGQIKNRN' A
#
# COMPACT_ATOMS: atom_id res chain seq x y z
N MET A 1 18.34 13.99 -24.32
CA MET A 1 18.48 13.38 -22.98
C MET A 1 17.87 11.98 -23.08
N ASN A 2 18.67 10.93 -22.88
CA ASN A 2 18.27 9.54 -23.15
C ASN A 2 17.36 9.05 -22.00
N GLU A 3 16.19 8.50 -22.29
CA GLU A 3 15.19 8.05 -21.29
C GLU A 3 15.72 6.96 -20.33
N ARG A 4 16.92 6.42 -20.59
CA ARG A 4 17.55 5.32 -19.85
C ARG A 4 18.33 5.72 -18.60
N GLU A 5 18.50 7.01 -18.31
CA GLU A 5 19.28 7.49 -17.15
C GLU A 5 18.45 8.31 -16.16
N LYS A 6 17.12 8.16 -16.16
CA LYS A 6 16.29 8.64 -15.06
C LYS A 6 16.35 7.62 -13.92
N THR A 7 17.54 7.40 -13.37
CA THR A 7 17.66 6.79 -12.04
C THR A 7 17.07 7.80 -11.06
N ILE A 8 15.75 7.71 -10.84
CA ILE A 8 15.04 8.57 -9.90
C ILE A 8 15.63 8.27 -8.54
N PHE A 9 16.48 9.17 -8.04
CA PHE A 9 16.98 9.09 -6.68
C PHE A 9 15.80 9.32 -5.74
N MET A 10 15.20 8.23 -5.28
CA MET A 10 14.13 8.27 -4.30
C MET A 10 14.70 8.78 -2.98
N SER A 11 13.99 9.71 -2.34
CA SER A 11 14.28 10.13 -0.98
C SER A 11 14.16 8.95 0.00
N GLU A 12 14.84 9.04 1.15
CA GLU A 12 14.73 8.03 2.21
C GLU A 12 13.28 7.91 2.73
N GLN A 13 12.50 8.99 2.66
CA GLN A 13 11.07 8.97 3.02
C GLN A 13 10.26 8.13 2.04
N GLU A 14 10.50 8.28 0.73
CA GLU A 14 9.82 7.49 -0.29
C GLU A 14 10.22 6.01 -0.22
N LYS A 15 11.50 5.70 0.02
CA LYS A 15 11.96 4.31 0.26
C LYS A 15 11.28 3.69 1.47
N THR A 16 11.21 4.46 2.57
CA THR A 16 10.54 4.03 3.80
C THR A 16 9.05 3.78 3.56
N LEU A 17 8.40 4.64 2.78
CA LEU A 17 7.00 4.48 2.40
C LEU A 17 6.81 3.20 1.59
N LEU A 18 7.57 2.99 0.51
CA LEU A 18 7.49 1.77 -0.30
C LEU A 18 7.70 0.50 0.53
N TYR A 19 8.70 0.48 1.41
CA TYR A 19 8.95 -0.66 2.28
C TYR A 19 7.75 -0.95 3.19
N LYS A 20 7.23 0.07 3.88
CA LYS A 20 6.07 -0.09 4.77
C LYS A 20 4.83 -0.57 4.01
N THR A 21 4.57 -0.03 2.82
CA THR A 21 3.40 -0.41 2.03
C THR A 21 3.54 -1.82 1.47
N SER A 22 4.74 -2.25 1.08
CA SER A 22 4.99 -3.63 0.65
C SER A 22 4.67 -4.65 1.74
N ILE A 23 4.94 -4.34 3.02
CA ILE A 23 4.62 -5.21 4.16
C ILE A 23 3.11 -5.26 4.39
N ILE A 24 2.45 -4.09 4.40
CA ILE A 24 1.00 -4.01 4.66
C ILE A 24 0.22 -4.75 3.58
N LEU A 25 0.57 -4.52 2.31
CA LEU A 25 -0.08 -5.10 1.15
C LEU A 25 0.43 -6.52 0.80
N ARG A 26 1.52 -6.96 1.45
CA ARG A 26 2.19 -8.25 1.22
C ARG A 26 2.55 -8.49 -0.25
N LYS A 27 2.94 -7.44 -0.98
CA LYS A 27 3.35 -7.49 -2.39
C LYS A 27 4.39 -6.42 -2.72
N ASP A 28 5.11 -6.61 -3.81
CA ASP A 28 6.04 -5.59 -4.32
C ASP A 28 5.28 -4.36 -4.80
N THR A 29 5.57 -3.20 -4.20
CA THR A 29 4.97 -1.90 -4.52
C THR A 29 5.90 -0.99 -5.32
N SER A 30 7.12 -1.44 -5.65
CA SER A 30 8.16 -0.61 -6.29
C SER A 30 7.78 -0.10 -7.68
N LYS A 31 6.83 -0.79 -8.35
CA LYS A 31 6.32 -0.45 -9.68
C LYS A 31 4.91 0.15 -9.66
N MET A 32 4.30 0.28 -8.49
CA MET A 32 2.96 0.85 -8.34
C MET A 32 3.04 2.37 -8.28
N SER A 33 2.02 3.04 -8.83
CA SER A 33 1.89 4.47 -8.59
C SER A 33 1.47 4.72 -7.13
N LEU A 34 1.73 5.92 -6.62
CA LEU A 34 1.30 6.29 -5.28
C LEU A 34 -0.23 6.18 -5.11
N ASN A 35 -0.99 6.50 -6.15
CA ASN A 35 -2.46 6.39 -6.12
C ASN A 35 -2.91 4.92 -6.01
N ASP A 36 -2.31 4.01 -6.78
CA ASP A 36 -2.64 2.58 -6.69
C ASP A 36 -2.33 2.03 -5.29
N ILE A 37 -1.21 2.48 -4.69
CA ILE A 37 -0.84 2.10 -3.31
C ILE A 37 -1.90 2.61 -2.32
N ILE A 38 -2.39 3.85 -2.47
CA ILE A 38 -3.42 4.43 -1.60
C ILE A 38 -4.72 3.64 -1.72
N GLU A 39 -5.18 3.35 -2.93
CA GLU A 39 -6.43 2.60 -3.17
C GLU A 39 -6.39 1.21 -2.52
N GLU A 40 -5.27 0.50 -2.65
CA GLU A 40 -5.06 -0.81 -2.04
C GLU A 40 -5.03 -0.75 -0.51
N LEU A 41 -4.39 0.28 0.06
CA LEU A 41 -4.39 0.48 1.51
C LEU A 41 -5.80 0.75 2.04
N VAL A 42 -6.58 1.60 1.36
CA VAL A 42 -7.99 1.86 1.70
C VAL A 42 -8.78 0.56 1.68
N HIS A 43 -8.63 -0.25 0.63
CA HIS A 43 -9.30 -1.54 0.54
C HIS A 43 -8.96 -2.49 1.70
N VAL A 44 -7.68 -2.57 2.10
CA VAL A 44 -7.24 -3.37 3.26
C VAL A 44 -7.85 -2.87 4.56
N ILE A 45 -7.98 -1.55 4.75
CA ILE A 45 -8.58 -0.96 5.95
C ILE A 45 -10.08 -1.27 6.01
N GLU A 46 -10.80 -1.04 4.92
CA GLU A 46 -12.24 -1.27 4.83
C GLU A 46 -12.60 -2.75 4.99
N SER A 47 -11.82 -3.66 4.39
CA SER A 47 -12.03 -5.11 4.53
C SER A 47 -11.82 -5.57 5.97
N LYS A 48 -10.82 -5.02 6.68
CA LYS A 48 -10.61 -5.31 8.10
C LYS A 48 -11.75 -4.79 8.98
N GLN A 49 -12.28 -3.59 8.72
CA GLN A 49 -13.45 -3.07 9.43
C GLN A 49 -14.69 -3.95 9.23
N LYS A 50 -14.96 -4.39 8.00
CA LYS A 50 -16.08 -5.31 7.71
C LYS A 50 -15.97 -6.62 8.47
N MET A 51 -14.74 -7.16 8.63
CA MET A 51 -14.51 -8.36 9.43
C MET A 51 -14.79 -8.13 10.92
N THR A 52 -14.41 -6.98 11.48
CA THR A 52 -14.69 -6.68 12.90
C THR A 52 -16.18 -6.47 13.15
N ASP A 53 -16.89 -5.80 12.25
CA ASP A 53 -18.33 -5.53 12.41
C ASP A 53 -19.17 -6.80 12.24
N GLY A 54 -18.79 -7.69 11.33
CA GLY A 54 -19.44 -9.00 11.15
C GLY A 54 -19.23 -9.94 12.34
N GLN A 55 -18.08 -9.88 13.01
CA GLN A 55 -17.81 -10.67 14.22
C GLN A 55 -18.61 -10.22 15.45
N ILE A 56 -18.96 -8.93 15.54
CA ILE A 56 -19.80 -8.42 16.64
C ILE A 56 -21.26 -8.85 16.45
N LYS A 57 -21.77 -8.88 15.21
CA LYS A 57 -23.17 -9.26 14.93
C LYS A 57 -23.50 -10.73 15.20
N ASN A 58 -22.52 -11.64 15.11
CA ASN A 58 -22.73 -13.08 15.28
C ASN A 58 -22.63 -13.56 16.76
N ARG A 59 -22.59 -12.65 17.74
CA ARG A 59 -22.47 -12.98 19.18
C ARG A 59 -23.75 -12.74 20.00
N ASN A 60 -24.89 -12.49 19.36
CA ASN A 60 -26.18 -12.25 20.03
C ASN A 60 -27.20 -13.35 19.72
#